data_AF-A0A6A6QYV9-F1
#
_entry.id   AF-A0A6A6QYV9-F1
#
_cell.length_a   1.000
_cell.length_b   1.000
_cell.length_c   1.000
_cell.angle_alpha   90.00
_cell.angle_beta   90.00
_cell.angle_gamma   90.00
#
_symmetry.space_group_name_H-M   'P 1'
#
loop_
_entity.id
_entity.type
_entity.pdbx_description
1 polymer ?
#
loop_
_entity_poly.entity_id
_entity_poly.type
_entity_poly.pdbx_seq_one_letter_code
_entity_poly.pdbx_strand_id
1 'polypeptide(L)'
;MSDPTQPSLTAIAEAGHTFLMPWTHQAMTVTAGFESNRILSKESPWVLNSPFDMTKIHLRALLYELNGGTCSFKDAFSTHAETSTDHLSVAGQLSVGPDFLQAEASGKYTKTVMDMQNGILASRNASCRSGRIILEGAPSLSQTAIDMLSDPGSPKDPRTGRPRPSGVQQFRNEFGDFYISGYVLGADAGALLAADTKSHTQSEATEITVKVKVVFFEASKTWASSSSSSDVHAKLDFCGYSTLEDKSLSRRYETSREGQDSQLRQAINTYFDKVRSLERDVRKKLLELKLKDGQKIQLSAGTGVCESGLVAQLILSPFARLPEYVEYASMPNRSY
;
A
#
# COMPACT_ATOMS: atom_id res chain seq x y z
N MET A 1 -8.90 11.38 -16.55
CA MET A 1 -7.96 12.45 -16.18
C MET A 1 -7.59 12.22 -14.74
N SER A 2 -6.30 12.09 -14.43
CA SER A 2 -5.80 11.97 -13.06
C SER A 2 -5.98 13.29 -12.33
N ASP A 3 -6.47 13.24 -11.10
CA ASP A 3 -6.61 14.38 -10.21
C ASP A 3 -5.20 14.96 -9.91
N PRO A 4 -4.90 16.23 -10.26
CA PRO A 4 -3.59 16.84 -10.06
C PRO A 4 -3.23 17.02 -8.57
N THR A 5 -4.17 16.81 -7.65
CA THR A 5 -3.92 16.86 -6.20
C THR A 5 -3.47 15.52 -5.61
N GLN A 6 -3.52 14.43 -6.39
CA GLN A 6 -3.06 13.12 -5.93
C GLN A 6 -1.57 12.91 -6.26
N PRO A 7 -0.72 12.65 -5.25
CA PRO A 7 0.70 12.39 -5.49
C PRO A 7 0.88 11.09 -6.29
N SER A 8 1.48 11.19 -7.47
CA SER A 8 1.82 10.03 -8.30
C SER A 8 3.10 9.37 -7.78
N LEU A 9 3.08 8.04 -7.62
CA LEU A 9 4.28 7.26 -7.30
C LEU A 9 5.40 7.47 -8.33
N THR A 10 5.04 7.64 -9.61
CA THR A 10 6.00 7.95 -10.67
C THR A 10 6.66 9.32 -10.42
N ALA A 11 5.88 10.35 -10.08
CA ALA A 11 6.43 11.68 -9.80
C ALA A 11 7.33 11.70 -8.55
N ILE A 12 6.97 10.92 -7.53
CA ILE A 12 7.81 10.77 -6.33
C ILE A 12 9.12 10.05 -6.66
N ALA A 13 9.06 8.98 -7.47
CA ALA A 13 10.24 8.24 -7.89
C ALA A 13 11.16 9.09 -8.78
N GLU A 14 10.60 9.85 -9.72
CA GLU A 14 11.33 10.80 -10.59
C GLU A 14 12.07 11.88 -9.78
N ALA A 15 11.53 12.31 -8.65
CA ALA A 15 12.20 13.25 -7.74
C ALA A 15 13.42 12.64 -7.02
N GLY A 16 13.64 11.32 -7.10
CA GLY A 16 14.81 10.65 -6.51
C GLY A 16 14.82 10.68 -4.98
N HIS A 17 13.65 10.71 -4.35
CA HIS A 17 13.47 10.71 -2.90
C HIS A 17 13.09 9.33 -2.38
N THR A 18 13.47 9.02 -1.15
CA THR A 18 12.94 7.85 -0.44
C THR A 18 11.43 7.98 -0.35
N PHE A 19 10.71 6.90 -0.65
CA PHE A 19 9.26 6.90 -0.58
C PHE A 19 8.71 5.61 0.02
N LEU A 20 7.45 5.67 0.42
CA LEU A 20 6.74 4.57 1.08
C LEU A 20 5.76 3.95 0.10
N MET A 21 5.93 2.65 -0.16
CA MET A 21 5.02 1.88 -1.00
C MET A 21 4.03 1.12 -0.12
N PRO A 22 2.70 1.27 -0.28
CA PRO A 22 1.73 0.38 0.35
C PRO A 22 2.06 -1.08 0.06
N TRP A 23 1.86 -1.97 1.04
CA TRP A 23 2.18 -3.38 0.89
C TRP A 23 1.32 -4.27 1.76
N THR A 24 1.11 -5.51 1.31
CA THR A 24 0.36 -6.54 2.06
C THR A 24 0.90 -7.94 1.79
N HIS A 25 1.12 -8.72 2.86
CA HIS A 25 1.33 -10.19 2.99
C HIS A 25 2.35 -10.91 2.09
N GLN A 26 2.71 -10.38 0.93
CA GLN A 26 3.70 -10.95 0.05
C GLN A 26 5.09 -10.77 0.65
N ALA A 27 5.83 -11.87 0.73
CA ALA A 27 7.21 -11.86 1.16
C ALA A 27 8.03 -10.94 0.25
N MET A 28 8.65 -9.92 0.85
CA MET A 28 9.62 -9.06 0.18
C MET A 28 10.87 -8.99 1.04
N THR A 29 12.02 -9.15 0.42
CA THR A 29 13.31 -9.10 1.10
C THR A 29 13.80 -7.66 1.13
N VAL A 30 14.19 -7.15 2.31
CA VAL A 30 15.01 -5.92 2.38
C VAL A 30 16.23 -6.18 1.50
N THR A 31 16.56 -5.23 0.62
CA THR A 31 17.55 -5.29 -0.46
C THR A 31 17.07 -5.73 -1.84
N ALA A 32 15.80 -6.14 -1.98
CA ALA A 32 15.20 -6.33 -3.29
C ALA A 32 15.15 -5.01 -4.07
N GLY A 33 15.38 -5.09 -5.38
CA GLY A 33 15.37 -3.96 -6.28
C GLY A 33 13.96 -3.58 -6.73
N PHE A 34 13.82 -2.35 -7.19
CA PHE A 34 12.59 -1.79 -7.72
C PHE A 34 12.92 -0.86 -8.89
N GLU A 35 12.24 -1.04 -10.02
CA GLU A 35 12.37 -0.22 -11.22
C GLU A 35 11.14 0.69 -11.39
N SER A 36 11.33 1.98 -11.13
CA SER A 36 10.26 2.97 -11.15
C SER A 36 9.60 3.14 -12.53
N ASN A 37 10.34 2.94 -13.63
CA ASN A 37 9.76 3.04 -14.98
C ASN A 37 8.74 1.94 -15.27
N ARG A 38 8.74 0.86 -14.47
CA ARG A 38 7.78 -0.24 -14.60
C ARG A 38 6.53 -0.06 -13.74
N ILE A 39 6.40 1.03 -12.97
CA ILE A 39 5.21 1.28 -12.13
C ILE A 39 3.89 1.20 -12.93
N LEU A 40 3.88 1.74 -14.15
CA LEU A 40 2.71 1.74 -15.04
C LEU A 40 2.80 0.64 -16.12
N SER A 41 3.80 -0.23 -16.04
CA SER A 41 3.99 -1.35 -16.95
C SER A 41 3.12 -2.54 -16.59
N LYS A 42 2.91 -3.45 -17.55
CA LYS A 42 2.36 -4.79 -17.27
C LYS A 42 3.39 -5.73 -16.64
N GLU A 43 4.68 -5.37 -16.74
CA GLU A 43 5.77 -6.12 -16.12
C GLU A 43 5.87 -5.77 -14.63
N SER A 44 6.36 -6.72 -13.83
CA SER A 44 6.63 -6.47 -12.42
C SER A 44 7.70 -5.38 -12.26
N PRO A 45 7.47 -4.36 -11.42
CA PRO A 45 8.50 -3.38 -11.08
C PRO A 45 9.54 -3.95 -10.10
N TRP A 46 9.28 -5.10 -9.50
CA TRP A 46 10.18 -5.75 -8.55
C TRP A 46 11.29 -6.51 -9.27
N VAL A 47 12.53 -6.27 -8.83
CA VAL A 47 13.75 -6.89 -9.35
C VAL A 47 14.34 -7.77 -8.25
N LEU A 48 14.42 -9.07 -8.51
CA LEU A 48 14.88 -10.05 -7.52
C LEU A 48 16.40 -10.08 -7.37
N ASN A 49 17.14 -9.65 -8.39
CA ASN A 49 18.59 -9.53 -8.33
C ASN A 49 18.96 -8.36 -7.42
N SER A 50 19.86 -8.61 -6.48
CA SER A 50 20.32 -7.61 -5.52
C SER A 50 21.74 -7.16 -5.87
N PRO A 51 22.04 -5.86 -5.95
CA PRO A 51 23.38 -5.39 -6.28
C PRO A 51 24.34 -5.47 -5.11
N PHE A 52 23.88 -5.85 -3.92
CA PHE A 52 24.66 -5.77 -2.70
C PHE A 52 25.51 -7.01 -2.44
N ASP A 53 26.61 -6.81 -1.72
CA ASP A 53 27.44 -7.90 -1.24
C ASP A 53 26.70 -8.71 -0.16
N MET A 54 26.13 -9.84 -0.57
CA MET A 54 25.34 -10.68 0.33
C MET A 54 26.16 -11.22 1.51
N THR A 55 27.47 -11.42 1.36
CA THR A 55 28.32 -11.89 2.47
C THR A 55 28.43 -10.84 3.57
N LYS A 56 28.56 -9.57 3.20
CA LYS A 56 28.59 -8.44 4.15
C LYS A 56 27.20 -8.12 4.68
N ILE A 57 26.16 -8.31 3.89
CA ILE A 57 24.79 -7.96 4.28
C ILE A 57 24.21 -8.93 5.31
N HIS A 58 24.57 -10.21 5.25
CA HIS A 58 24.17 -11.19 6.26
C HIS A 58 24.74 -10.89 7.65
N LEU A 59 25.84 -10.14 7.72
CA LEU A 59 26.42 -9.65 8.97
C LEU A 59 25.70 -8.41 9.52
N ARG A 60 24.84 -7.77 8.71
CA ARG A 60 24.06 -6.61 9.13
C ARG A 60 22.73 -7.05 9.72
N ALA A 61 22.33 -6.34 10.77
CA ALA A 61 21.01 -6.48 11.35
C ALA A 61 20.02 -5.52 10.69
N LEU A 62 18.75 -5.90 10.72
CA LEU A 62 17.66 -4.95 10.65
C LEU A 62 17.41 -4.42 12.06
N LEU A 63 17.30 -3.10 12.21
CA LEU A 63 16.97 -2.45 13.48
C LEU A 63 15.47 -2.21 13.53
N TYR A 64 14.80 -2.71 14.57
CA TYR A 64 13.44 -2.30 14.87
C TYR A 64 13.46 -1.03 15.72
N GLU A 65 12.79 0.01 15.22
CA GLU A 65 12.59 1.28 15.90
C GLU A 65 11.10 1.46 16.18
N LEU A 66 10.74 1.51 17.46
CA LEU A 66 9.40 1.86 17.92
C LEU A 66 9.21 3.36 17.71
N ASN A 67 8.29 3.74 16.83
CA ASN A 67 8.05 5.14 16.53
C ASN A 67 6.69 5.58 17.09
N GLY A 68 6.60 5.68 18.42
CA GLY A 68 5.49 6.30 19.16
C GLY A 68 4.08 5.71 18.99
N GLY A 69 3.85 4.78 18.06
CA GLY A 69 2.56 4.15 17.78
C GLY A 69 1.46 5.15 17.45
N THR A 70 1.26 5.52 16.19
CA THR A 70 0.14 6.38 15.79
C THR A 70 -0.98 5.56 15.19
N CYS A 71 -2.16 5.60 15.78
CA CYS A 71 -3.38 5.12 15.13
C CYS A 71 -4.32 6.30 14.88
N SER A 72 -4.96 6.31 13.71
CA SER A 72 -5.95 7.31 13.32
C SER A 72 -7.24 6.62 12.87
N PHE A 73 -8.34 7.33 13.06
CA PHE A 73 -9.68 6.91 12.66
C PHE A 73 -10.31 8.02 11.84
N LYS A 74 -10.94 7.68 10.73
CA LYS A 74 -11.65 8.60 9.87
C LYS A 74 -13.02 8.02 9.52
N ASP A 75 -14.06 8.78 9.86
CA ASP A 75 -15.41 8.56 9.37
C ASP A 75 -15.70 9.60 8.29
N ALA A 76 -16.32 9.18 7.20
CA ALA A 76 -16.74 10.07 6.13
C ALA A 76 -18.15 9.71 5.67
N PHE A 77 -18.93 10.72 5.34
CA PHE A 77 -20.25 10.57 4.75
C PHE A 77 -20.42 11.60 3.65
N SER A 78 -20.86 11.18 2.48
CA SER A 78 -21.12 12.07 1.36
C SER A 78 -22.31 11.64 0.52
N THR A 79 -22.86 12.61 -0.20
CA THR A 79 -23.94 12.44 -1.18
C THR A 79 -23.54 12.97 -2.56
N HIS A 80 -22.28 13.36 -2.74
CA HIS A 80 -21.78 14.07 -3.92
C HIS A 80 -20.40 13.56 -4.37
N ALA A 81 -20.21 13.53 -5.69
CA ALA A 81 -19.02 13.02 -6.38
C ALA A 81 -17.69 13.64 -5.95
N GLU A 82 -17.72 14.94 -5.64
CA GLU A 82 -16.54 15.78 -5.39
C GLU A 82 -15.81 15.42 -4.09
N THR A 83 -16.37 14.50 -3.29
CA THR A 83 -15.84 14.11 -1.97
C THR A 83 -15.37 12.65 -1.90
N SER A 84 -15.23 11.97 -3.05
CA SER A 84 -14.74 10.58 -3.11
C SER A 84 -13.38 10.37 -2.42
N THR A 85 -12.50 11.39 -2.44
CA THR A 85 -11.21 11.37 -1.74
C THR A 85 -11.33 11.28 -0.22
N ASP A 86 -12.47 11.70 0.35
CA ASP A 86 -12.69 11.60 1.78
C ASP A 86 -12.88 10.17 2.26
N HIS A 87 -13.33 9.30 1.37
CA HIS A 87 -13.58 7.90 1.65
C HIS A 87 -12.35 7.02 1.45
N LEU A 88 -11.27 7.54 0.84
CA LEU A 88 -10.02 6.82 0.63
C LEU A 88 -9.28 6.54 1.93
N SER A 89 -8.61 5.40 1.97
CA SER A 89 -7.67 5.08 3.03
C SER A 89 -6.32 5.77 2.81
N VAL A 90 -5.49 5.81 3.86
CA VAL A 90 -4.12 6.36 3.80
C VAL A 90 -3.29 5.65 2.71
N ALA A 91 -3.34 4.32 2.65
CA ALA A 91 -2.71 3.54 1.58
C ALA A 91 -3.39 3.74 0.22
N GLY A 92 -4.71 3.95 0.20
CA GLY A 92 -5.51 4.12 -1.01
C GLY A 92 -5.13 5.33 -1.83
N GLN A 93 -4.74 6.43 -1.20
CA GLN A 93 -4.31 7.65 -1.90
C GLN A 93 -3.10 7.43 -2.82
N LEU A 94 -2.24 6.45 -2.51
CA LEU A 94 -1.07 6.08 -3.32
C LEU A 94 -1.33 4.89 -4.26
N SER A 95 -2.42 4.15 -4.04
CA SER A 95 -2.74 2.91 -4.78
C SER A 95 -3.57 3.16 -6.04
N VAL A 96 -3.90 4.41 -6.35
CA VAL A 96 -4.60 4.79 -7.58
C VAL A 96 -3.62 4.74 -8.74
N GLY A 97 -3.70 3.69 -9.56
CA GLY A 97 -2.96 3.59 -10.82
C GLY A 97 -2.36 2.20 -11.04
N PRO A 98 -1.30 1.81 -10.32
CA PRO A 98 -0.54 0.61 -10.65
C PRO A 98 -1.33 -0.68 -10.42
N ASP A 99 -1.42 -1.54 -11.43
CA ASP A 99 -2.15 -2.81 -11.36
C ASP A 99 -1.65 -3.71 -10.22
N PHE A 100 -0.34 -3.66 -9.94
CA PHE A 100 0.27 -4.47 -8.88
C PHE A 100 -0.17 -4.07 -7.46
N LEU A 101 -0.59 -2.81 -7.25
CA LEU A 101 -1.16 -2.35 -5.97
C LEU A 101 -2.68 -2.54 -5.91
N GLN A 102 -3.37 -2.57 -7.05
CA GLN A 102 -4.82 -2.79 -7.10
C GLN A 102 -5.24 -4.21 -6.65
N ALA A 103 -4.33 -5.19 -6.71
CA ALA A 103 -4.60 -6.55 -6.26
C ALA A 103 -4.80 -6.66 -4.74
N GLU A 104 -4.22 -5.72 -3.98
CA GLU A 104 -4.26 -5.71 -2.52
C GLU A 104 -5.63 -5.32 -1.97
N ALA A 105 -5.89 -5.67 -0.71
CA ALA A 105 -7.16 -5.42 -0.05
C ALA A 105 -7.55 -3.93 -0.01
N SER A 106 -6.58 -3.02 0.20
CA SER A 106 -6.76 -1.57 0.17
C SER A 106 -6.90 -1.00 -1.25
N GLY A 107 -6.21 -1.59 -2.23
CA GLY A 107 -6.31 -1.24 -3.64
C GLY A 107 -7.70 -1.54 -4.21
N LYS A 108 -8.25 -2.72 -3.93
CA LYS A 108 -9.63 -3.10 -4.30
C LYS A 108 -10.66 -2.14 -3.72
N TYR A 109 -10.54 -1.81 -2.44
CA TYR A 109 -11.41 -0.82 -1.78
C TYR A 109 -11.33 0.54 -2.47
N THR A 110 -10.11 1.01 -2.77
CA THR A 110 -9.88 2.30 -3.43
C THR A 110 -10.52 2.34 -4.81
N LYS A 111 -10.36 1.28 -5.59
CA LYS A 111 -11.02 1.15 -6.89
C LYS A 111 -12.55 1.26 -6.76
N THR A 112 -13.14 0.60 -5.77
CA THR A 112 -14.59 0.72 -5.56
C THR A 112 -15.02 2.13 -5.14
N VAL A 113 -14.26 2.82 -4.28
CA VAL A 113 -14.55 4.24 -3.94
C VAL A 113 -14.54 5.10 -5.22
N MET A 114 -13.56 4.90 -6.10
CA MET A 114 -13.44 5.65 -7.35
C MET A 114 -14.52 5.32 -8.39
N ASP A 115 -14.97 4.07 -8.46
CA ASP A 115 -16.04 3.66 -9.36
C ASP A 115 -17.42 4.21 -8.90
N MET A 116 -17.58 4.51 -7.61
CA MET A 116 -18.84 4.95 -6.99
C MET A 116 -19.01 6.48 -6.93
N GLN A 117 -18.52 7.20 -7.95
CA GLN A 117 -18.50 8.67 -7.99
C GLN A 117 -19.86 9.36 -7.91
N ASN A 118 -21.00 8.69 -7.95
CA ASN A 118 -22.30 9.37 -8.05
C ASN A 118 -23.36 8.79 -7.11
N GLY A 119 -22.93 8.25 -5.97
CA GLY A 119 -23.80 7.66 -4.97
C GLY A 119 -23.72 8.34 -3.61
N ILE A 120 -24.56 7.88 -2.69
CA ILE A 120 -24.40 8.13 -1.26
C ILE A 120 -23.29 7.20 -0.76
N LEU A 121 -22.31 7.74 -0.07
CA LEU A 121 -21.18 6.99 0.48
C LEU A 121 -21.10 7.22 1.99
N ALA A 122 -20.94 6.14 2.75
CA ALA A 122 -20.58 6.17 4.15
C ALA A 122 -19.37 5.28 4.35
N SER A 123 -18.27 5.80 4.89
CA SER A 123 -17.09 5.01 5.18
C SER A 123 -16.52 5.26 6.55
N ARG A 124 -15.76 4.28 7.00
CA ARG A 124 -15.00 4.29 8.24
C ARG A 124 -13.68 3.58 7.98
N ASN A 125 -12.58 4.27 8.24
CA ASN A 125 -11.23 3.76 8.06
C ASN A 125 -10.45 3.91 9.36
N ALA A 126 -9.61 2.93 9.64
CA ALA A 126 -8.59 3.00 10.66
C ALA A 126 -7.23 2.71 10.04
N SER A 127 -6.23 3.48 10.45
CA SER A 127 -4.84 3.28 10.08
C SER A 127 -4.04 3.25 11.35
N CYS A 128 -3.22 2.22 11.55
CA CYS A 128 -2.29 2.20 12.66
C CYS A 128 -0.87 1.92 12.20
N ARG A 129 0.09 2.69 12.72
CA ARG A 129 1.53 2.58 12.49
C ARG A 129 2.21 2.42 13.83
N SER A 130 3.09 1.43 13.93
CA SER A 130 3.67 0.99 15.20
C SER A 130 5.19 1.10 15.26
N GLY A 131 5.84 1.42 14.13
CA GLY A 131 7.29 1.58 14.06
C GLY A 131 7.81 1.22 12.70
N ARG A 132 9.12 0.98 12.62
CA ARG A 132 9.78 0.57 11.38
C ARG A 132 10.90 -0.42 11.63
N ILE A 133 11.16 -1.26 10.65
CA ILE A 133 12.34 -2.13 10.59
C ILE A 133 13.22 -1.56 9.48
N ILE A 134 14.44 -1.16 9.78
CA ILE A 134 15.35 -0.55 8.80
C ILE A 134 16.69 -1.27 8.78
N LEU A 135 17.36 -1.26 7.64
CA LEU A 135 18.70 -1.80 7.53
C LEU A 135 19.70 -0.97 8.36
N GLU A 136 20.55 -1.64 9.14
CA GLU A 136 21.61 -0.98 9.92
C GLU A 136 22.70 -0.44 8.98
N GLY A 137 22.59 0.85 8.66
CA GLY A 137 23.50 1.58 7.78
C GLY A 137 23.32 1.29 6.28
N ALA A 138 24.02 2.06 5.44
CA ALA A 138 23.96 1.90 3.99
C ALA A 138 24.66 0.59 3.54
N PRO A 139 24.00 -0.30 2.81
CA PRO A 139 24.59 -1.56 2.34
C PRO A 139 25.70 -1.31 1.32
N SER A 140 26.70 -2.20 1.31
CA SER A 140 27.78 -2.16 0.31
C SER A 140 27.39 -2.91 -0.95
N LEU A 141 27.75 -2.34 -2.09
CA LEU A 141 27.61 -2.95 -3.40
C LEU A 141 28.55 -4.16 -3.53
N SER A 142 28.12 -5.13 -4.33
CA SER A 142 28.96 -6.23 -4.78
C SER A 142 30.00 -5.73 -5.78
N GLN A 143 31.11 -6.47 -5.93
CA GLN A 143 32.13 -6.12 -6.92
C GLN A 143 31.54 -6.06 -8.34
N THR A 144 30.64 -6.98 -8.69
CA THR A 144 29.96 -6.98 -9.99
C THR A 144 29.16 -5.70 -10.23
N ALA A 145 28.47 -5.20 -9.21
CA ALA A 145 27.72 -3.96 -9.30
C ALA A 145 28.64 -2.73 -9.41
N ILE A 146 29.77 -2.73 -8.71
CA ILE A 146 30.83 -1.71 -8.80
C ILE A 146 31.45 -1.68 -10.21
N ASP A 147 31.82 -2.85 -10.74
CA ASP A 147 32.40 -3.00 -12.07
C ASP A 147 31.43 -2.49 -13.14
N MET A 148 30.13 -2.78 -12.98
CA MET A 148 29.09 -2.31 -13.88
C MET A 148 28.94 -0.79 -13.84
N LEU A 149 28.93 -0.16 -12.65
CA LEU A 149 28.85 1.30 -12.53
C LEU A 149 30.08 2.00 -13.10
N SER A 150 31.24 1.36 -12.98
CA SER A 150 32.52 1.88 -13.47
C SER A 150 32.70 1.71 -14.99
N ASP A 151 31.81 0.99 -15.68
CA ASP A 151 31.83 0.88 -17.15
C ASP A 151 31.44 2.23 -17.77
N PRO A 152 32.39 2.93 -18.44
CA PRO A 152 32.12 4.23 -19.05
C PRO A 152 31.11 4.16 -20.20
N GLY A 153 30.73 2.96 -20.63
CA GLY A 153 30.00 2.72 -21.87
C GLY A 153 30.98 2.73 -23.04
N SER A 154 30.89 1.71 -23.88
CA SER A 154 31.77 1.56 -25.05
C SER A 154 31.18 2.18 -26.32
N PRO A 155 32.01 2.48 -27.34
CA PRO A 155 31.55 2.83 -28.68
C PRO A 155 30.62 1.74 -29.23
N LYS A 156 29.81 2.09 -30.23
CA LYS A 156 28.80 1.24 -30.87
C LYS A 156 29.21 -0.24 -30.94
N ASP A 157 28.34 -1.12 -30.46
CA ASP A 157 28.53 -2.57 -30.55
C ASP A 157 28.82 -2.95 -32.01
N PRO A 158 29.96 -3.60 -32.32
CA PRO A 158 30.35 -3.92 -33.69
C PRO A 158 29.39 -4.88 -34.40
N ARG A 159 28.52 -5.58 -33.68
CA ARG A 159 27.50 -6.48 -34.27
C ARG A 159 26.18 -5.77 -34.55
N THR A 160 25.80 -4.79 -33.74
CA THR A 160 24.47 -4.15 -33.83
C THR A 160 24.52 -2.69 -34.28
N GLY A 161 25.71 -2.07 -34.29
CA GLY A 161 25.91 -0.65 -34.58
C GLY A 161 25.27 0.30 -33.55
N ARG A 162 24.72 -0.22 -32.45
CA ARG A 162 24.02 0.56 -31.42
C ARG A 162 24.98 0.98 -30.30
N PRO A 163 24.82 2.18 -29.73
CA PRO A 163 25.59 2.58 -28.54
C PRO A 163 25.39 1.57 -27.43
N ARG A 164 26.47 1.17 -26.76
CA ARG A 164 26.37 0.33 -25.56
C ARG A 164 25.77 1.20 -24.44
N PRO A 165 24.80 0.70 -23.65
CA PRO A 165 24.28 1.44 -22.50
C PRO A 165 25.40 1.80 -21.53
N SER A 166 25.33 2.98 -20.91
CA SER A 166 26.29 3.38 -19.87
C SER A 166 26.25 2.41 -18.69
N GLY A 167 27.31 2.37 -17.89
CA GLY A 167 27.35 1.54 -16.67
C GLY A 167 26.15 1.79 -15.73
N VAL A 168 25.76 3.05 -15.57
CA VAL A 168 24.54 3.45 -14.84
C VAL A 168 23.27 2.85 -15.45
N GLN A 169 23.14 2.86 -16.78
CA GLN A 169 21.97 2.30 -17.45
C GLN A 169 21.96 0.77 -17.38
N GLN A 170 23.12 0.13 -17.46
CA GLN A 170 23.26 -1.31 -17.23
C GLN A 170 22.85 -1.68 -15.81
N PHE A 171 23.34 -0.95 -14.80
CA PHE A 171 22.99 -1.15 -13.39
C PHE A 171 21.49 -1.04 -13.18
N ARG A 172 20.88 0.03 -13.70
CA ARG A 172 19.45 0.25 -13.57
C ARG A 172 18.64 -0.87 -14.22
N ASN A 173 19.05 -1.32 -15.40
CA ASN A 173 18.35 -2.41 -16.08
C ASN A 173 18.41 -3.73 -15.29
N GLU A 174 19.52 -3.98 -14.59
CA GLU A 174 19.77 -5.22 -13.85
C GLU A 174 19.17 -5.21 -12.44
N PHE A 175 19.22 -4.07 -11.74
CA PHE A 175 18.89 -3.98 -10.31
C PHE A 175 17.74 -3.00 -9.99
N GLY A 176 17.30 -2.19 -10.96
CA GLY A 176 16.38 -1.08 -10.77
C GLY A 176 17.06 0.19 -10.29
N ASP A 177 16.26 1.19 -9.95
CA ASP A 177 16.70 2.52 -9.47
C ASP A 177 16.46 2.73 -7.97
N PHE A 178 15.67 1.86 -7.34
CA PHE A 178 15.43 1.82 -5.90
C PHE A 178 15.69 0.43 -5.32
N TYR A 179 15.90 0.37 -4.01
CA TYR A 179 15.88 -0.86 -3.23
C TYR A 179 15.04 -0.72 -1.96
N ILE A 180 14.55 -1.85 -1.46
CA ILE A 180 13.88 -1.90 -0.16
C ILE A 180 14.93 -1.72 0.93
N SER A 181 14.89 -0.60 1.65
CA SER A 181 15.78 -0.34 2.80
C SER A 181 15.15 -0.67 4.14
N GLY A 182 13.86 -0.99 4.15
CA GLY A 182 13.13 -1.37 5.36
C GLY A 182 11.63 -1.47 5.17
N TYR A 183 10.93 -1.60 6.29
CA TYR A 183 9.48 -1.75 6.39
C TYR A 183 8.91 -0.77 7.40
N VAL A 184 7.73 -0.22 7.11
CA VAL A 184 6.89 0.44 8.12
C VAL A 184 5.91 -0.58 8.66
N LEU A 185 5.90 -0.74 9.98
CA LEU A 185 5.05 -1.69 10.67
C LEU A 185 3.71 -1.05 11.03
N GLY A 186 2.63 -1.79 10.84
CA GLY A 186 1.28 -1.34 11.07
C GLY A 186 0.27 -2.12 10.24
N ALA A 187 -0.95 -1.61 10.19
CA ALA A 187 -1.98 -2.11 9.32
C ALA A 187 -3.06 -1.03 9.11
N ASP A 188 -3.85 -1.22 8.07
CA ASP A 188 -5.06 -0.48 7.74
C ASP A 188 -6.27 -1.42 7.68
N ALA A 189 -7.42 -0.91 8.11
CA ALA A 189 -8.72 -1.56 7.95
C ALA A 189 -9.78 -0.51 7.59
N GLY A 190 -10.78 -0.91 6.83
CA GLY A 190 -11.83 0.00 6.41
C GLY A 190 -13.11 -0.68 5.99
N ALA A 191 -14.17 0.10 5.97
CA ALA A 191 -15.50 -0.29 5.53
C ALA A 191 -16.16 0.89 4.81
N LEU A 192 -16.85 0.60 3.71
CA LEU A 192 -17.60 1.52 2.88
C LEU A 192 -18.95 0.89 2.56
N LEU A 193 -20.01 1.67 2.74
CA LEU A 193 -21.33 1.40 2.21
C LEU A 193 -21.66 2.48 1.19
N ALA A 194 -21.99 2.06 -0.02
CA ALA A 194 -22.36 2.92 -1.13
C ALA A 194 -23.78 2.60 -1.61
N ALA A 195 -24.49 3.59 -2.13
CA ALA A 195 -25.77 3.43 -2.78
C ALA A 195 -25.88 4.33 -4.00
N ASP A 196 -26.28 3.79 -5.15
CA ASP A 196 -26.55 4.60 -6.35
C ASP A 196 -27.95 5.23 -6.26
N THR A 197 -28.03 6.53 -6.48
CA THR A 197 -29.29 7.30 -6.45
C THR A 197 -29.70 7.86 -7.81
N LYS A 198 -28.96 7.58 -8.89
CA LYS A 198 -29.19 8.22 -10.21
C LYS A 198 -30.56 7.96 -10.81
N SER A 199 -31.15 6.80 -10.55
CA SER A 199 -32.45 6.40 -11.09
C SER A 199 -33.61 6.66 -10.12
N HIS A 200 -33.34 7.31 -8.98
CA HIS A 200 -34.31 7.48 -7.90
C HIS A 200 -34.90 8.89 -7.87
N THR A 201 -36.16 8.99 -7.44
CA THR A 201 -36.76 10.30 -7.17
C THR A 201 -36.07 10.97 -5.98
N GLN A 202 -36.24 12.29 -5.81
CA GLN A 202 -35.64 13.01 -4.68
C GLN A 202 -36.10 12.45 -3.31
N SER A 203 -37.36 12.01 -3.22
CA SER A 203 -37.89 11.37 -2.00
C SER A 203 -37.21 10.03 -1.74
N GLU A 204 -37.12 9.17 -2.77
CA GLU A 204 -36.44 7.88 -2.66
C GLU A 204 -34.96 8.04 -2.33
N ALA A 205 -34.26 8.97 -2.96
CA ALA A 205 -32.86 9.28 -2.66
C ALA A 205 -32.68 9.72 -1.20
N THR A 206 -33.63 10.48 -0.65
CA THR A 206 -33.62 10.88 0.77
C THR A 206 -33.80 9.68 1.69
N GLU A 207 -34.72 8.77 1.38
CA GLU A 207 -34.91 7.54 2.15
C GLU A 207 -33.70 6.60 2.07
N ILE A 208 -33.07 6.46 0.91
CA ILE A 208 -31.81 5.72 0.75
C ILE A 208 -30.71 6.36 1.58
N THR A 209 -30.62 7.70 1.59
CA THR A 209 -29.64 8.45 2.40
C THR A 209 -29.83 8.17 3.88
N VAL A 210 -31.07 8.23 4.36
CA VAL A 210 -31.41 7.90 5.75
C VAL A 210 -31.04 6.45 6.04
N LYS A 211 -31.36 5.50 5.17
CA LYS A 211 -31.05 4.08 5.36
C LYS A 211 -29.55 3.81 5.43
N VAL A 212 -28.75 4.37 4.52
CA VAL A 212 -27.28 4.23 4.55
C VAL A 212 -26.73 4.81 5.84
N LYS A 213 -27.19 6.01 6.25
CA LYS A 213 -26.77 6.64 7.50
C LYS A 213 -27.16 5.79 8.70
N VAL A 214 -28.40 5.35 8.80
CA VAL A 214 -28.89 4.53 9.91
C VAL A 214 -28.13 3.22 9.97
N VAL A 215 -28.07 2.43 8.90
CA VAL A 215 -27.37 1.12 8.91
C VAL A 215 -25.90 1.27 9.25
N PHE A 216 -25.22 2.26 8.68
CA PHE A 216 -23.79 2.48 8.91
C PHE A 216 -23.51 3.03 10.32
N PHE A 217 -24.29 3.99 10.82
CA PHE A 217 -24.09 4.56 12.16
C PHE A 217 -24.68 3.70 13.29
N GLU A 218 -25.73 2.91 13.06
CA GLU A 218 -26.22 1.89 14.01
C GLU A 218 -25.19 0.79 14.19
N ALA A 219 -24.63 0.27 13.10
CA ALA A 219 -23.51 -0.67 13.21
C ALA A 219 -22.32 -0.06 13.98
N SER A 220 -22.19 1.27 13.94
CA SER A 220 -21.15 2.03 14.63
C SER A 220 -21.35 2.18 16.14
N LYS A 221 -22.59 2.14 16.63
CA LYS A 221 -22.97 2.30 18.04
C LYS A 221 -23.79 1.08 18.44
N THR A 222 -23.24 0.20 19.27
CA THR A 222 -23.98 -0.91 19.90
C THR A 222 -25.21 -0.39 20.66
N TRP A 223 -26.33 -0.14 19.98
CA TRP A 223 -27.62 0.19 20.58
C TRP A 223 -28.78 -0.44 19.82
N ALA A 224 -29.86 -0.64 20.56
CA ALA A 224 -30.96 -1.54 20.24
C ALA A 224 -31.68 -1.14 18.95
N SER A 225 -31.98 -2.18 18.18
CA SER A 225 -32.81 -2.19 16.99
C SER A 225 -34.08 -1.33 17.14
N SER A 226 -34.12 -0.19 16.46
CA SER A 226 -35.38 0.39 16.00
C SER A 226 -35.58 -0.02 14.56
N SER A 227 -36.50 -0.95 14.33
CA SER A 227 -36.95 -1.36 13.01
C SER A 227 -37.68 -0.20 12.34
N SER A 228 -37.00 0.57 11.49
CA SER A 228 -37.66 1.41 10.50
C SER A 228 -37.82 0.60 9.21
N SER A 229 -39.03 0.08 8.99
CA SER A 229 -39.42 -0.48 7.70
C SER A 229 -39.63 0.65 6.69
N SER A 230 -38.57 1.02 5.97
CA SER A 230 -38.75 1.69 4.67
C SER A 230 -38.66 0.61 3.59
N ASP A 231 -39.74 0.47 2.82
CA ASP A 231 -39.89 -0.45 1.68
C ASP A 231 -39.00 -0.08 0.47
N VAL A 232 -38.05 0.86 0.67
CA VAL A 232 -37.19 1.30 -0.42
C VAL A 232 -36.24 0.19 -0.84
N HIS A 233 -36.45 -0.23 -2.07
CA HIS A 233 -35.59 -1.13 -2.83
C HIS A 233 -34.36 -0.34 -3.27
N ALA A 234 -33.27 -0.50 -2.52
CA ALA A 234 -31.99 0.12 -2.78
C ALA A 234 -30.97 -0.96 -3.15
N LYS A 235 -30.12 -0.64 -4.14
CA LYS A 235 -28.91 -1.39 -4.41
C LYS A 235 -27.79 -0.78 -3.58
N LEU A 236 -27.28 -1.56 -2.64
CA LEU A 236 -26.23 -1.17 -1.72
C LEU A 236 -24.96 -1.93 -2.05
N ASP A 237 -23.88 -1.23 -2.31
CA ASP A 237 -22.56 -1.81 -2.54
C ASP A 237 -21.75 -1.67 -1.25
N PHE A 238 -21.39 -2.79 -0.64
CA PHE A 238 -20.56 -2.82 0.56
C PHE A 238 -19.15 -3.30 0.23
N CYS A 239 -18.16 -2.57 0.73
CA CYS A 239 -16.75 -2.93 0.64
C CYS A 239 -16.10 -2.85 2.01
N GLY A 240 -15.42 -3.91 2.43
CA GLY A 240 -14.65 -3.94 3.66
C GLY A 240 -13.26 -4.54 3.42
N TYR A 241 -12.25 -4.07 4.14
CA TYR A 241 -10.91 -4.63 4.06
C TYR A 241 -10.16 -4.61 5.41
N SER A 242 -9.18 -5.50 5.54
CA SER A 242 -8.18 -5.52 6.61
C SER A 242 -6.87 -6.03 6.02
N THR A 243 -5.87 -5.17 6.01
CA THR A 243 -4.51 -5.49 5.52
C THR A 243 -3.77 -6.43 6.47
N LEU A 244 -4.06 -6.38 7.78
CA LEU A 244 -3.44 -7.29 8.75
C LEU A 244 -3.81 -8.76 8.50
N GLU A 245 -5.01 -9.03 7.99
CA GLU A 245 -5.49 -10.39 7.70
C GLU A 245 -5.48 -10.76 6.20
N ASP A 246 -5.10 -9.82 5.32
CA ASP A 246 -5.31 -9.90 3.86
C ASP A 246 -6.73 -10.33 3.48
N LYS A 247 -7.73 -9.73 4.14
CA LYS A 247 -9.14 -10.00 3.84
C LYS A 247 -9.80 -8.77 3.29
N SER A 248 -10.45 -8.93 2.15
CA SER A 248 -11.37 -7.96 1.57
C SER A 248 -12.70 -8.63 1.22
N LEU A 249 -13.76 -7.84 1.27
CA LEU A 249 -15.09 -8.20 0.81
C LEU A 249 -15.57 -7.04 -0.06
N SER A 250 -16.05 -7.34 -1.26
CA SER A 250 -16.78 -6.40 -2.10
C SER A 250 -18.02 -7.12 -2.58
N ARG A 251 -19.20 -6.62 -2.20
CA ARG A 251 -20.47 -7.29 -2.50
C ARG A 251 -21.61 -6.30 -2.64
N ARG A 252 -22.46 -6.57 -3.63
CA ARG A 252 -23.73 -5.87 -3.85
C ARG A 252 -24.86 -6.56 -3.10
N TYR A 253 -25.72 -5.75 -2.48
CA TYR A 253 -26.91 -6.13 -1.75
C TYR A 253 -28.12 -5.41 -2.33
N GLU A 254 -29.24 -6.10 -2.40
CA GLU A 254 -30.55 -5.59 -2.81
C GLU A 254 -31.48 -5.71 -1.62
N THR A 255 -31.92 -4.58 -1.08
CA THR A 255 -32.76 -4.55 0.13
C THR A 255 -34.14 -5.17 -0.05
N SER A 256 -34.55 -5.42 -1.29
CA SER A 256 -35.79 -6.11 -1.66
C SER A 256 -35.73 -7.62 -1.49
N ARG A 257 -34.53 -8.21 -1.38
CA ARG A 257 -34.36 -9.68 -1.30
C ARG A 257 -34.31 -10.14 0.15
N GLU A 258 -35.11 -11.16 0.45
CA GLU A 258 -35.16 -11.78 1.76
C GLU A 258 -33.76 -12.27 2.20
N GLY A 259 -33.40 -11.98 3.46
CA GLY A 259 -32.11 -12.35 4.04
C GLY A 259 -30.90 -11.52 3.63
N GLN A 260 -31.01 -10.59 2.67
CA GLN A 260 -29.86 -9.74 2.30
C GLN A 260 -29.57 -8.62 3.30
N ASP A 261 -30.58 -8.08 3.99
CA ASP A 261 -30.37 -7.05 5.02
C ASP A 261 -29.56 -7.60 6.20
N SER A 262 -29.86 -8.82 6.66
CA SER A 262 -29.10 -9.47 7.73
C SER A 262 -27.67 -9.79 7.31
N GLN A 263 -27.46 -10.26 6.06
CA GLN A 263 -26.12 -10.49 5.52
C GLN A 263 -25.32 -9.19 5.38
N LEU A 264 -25.97 -8.08 4.98
CA LEU A 264 -25.33 -6.76 4.91
C LEU A 264 -24.92 -6.29 6.31
N ARG A 265 -25.82 -6.33 7.28
CA ARG A 265 -25.53 -5.94 8.67
C ARG A 265 -24.40 -6.80 9.27
N GLN A 266 -24.40 -8.10 9.00
CA GLN A 266 -23.33 -8.99 9.43
C GLN A 266 -21.98 -8.61 8.80
N ALA A 267 -21.96 -8.31 7.50
CA ALA A 267 -20.75 -7.88 6.81
C ALA A 267 -20.22 -6.54 7.35
N ILE A 268 -21.10 -5.55 7.54
CA ILE A 268 -20.74 -4.25 8.13
C ILE A 268 -20.16 -4.44 9.53
N ASN A 269 -20.86 -5.16 10.41
CA ASN A 269 -20.41 -5.40 11.78
C ASN A 269 -19.03 -6.09 11.80
N THR A 270 -18.84 -7.11 10.96
CA THR A 270 -17.56 -7.83 10.87
C THR A 270 -16.39 -6.89 10.59
N TYR A 271 -16.51 -6.00 9.58
CA TYR A 271 -15.42 -5.09 9.24
C TYR A 271 -15.32 -3.88 10.17
N PHE A 272 -16.42 -3.45 10.79
CA PHE A 272 -16.38 -2.43 11.83
C PHE A 272 -15.63 -2.92 13.07
N ASP A 273 -15.82 -4.18 13.45
CA ASP A 273 -15.06 -4.78 14.54
C ASP A 273 -13.57 -4.82 14.21
N LYS A 274 -13.19 -5.14 12.96
CA LYS A 274 -11.78 -5.06 12.51
C LYS A 274 -11.22 -3.65 12.56
N VAL A 275 -12.00 -2.64 12.17
CA VAL A 275 -11.58 -1.23 12.31
C VAL A 275 -11.35 -0.90 13.79
N ARG A 276 -12.31 -1.22 14.67
CA ARG A 276 -12.23 -0.92 16.12
C ARG A 276 -11.09 -1.65 16.82
N SER A 277 -10.82 -2.90 16.44
CA SER A 277 -9.81 -3.73 17.07
C SER A 277 -8.41 -3.57 16.47
N LEU A 278 -8.25 -2.82 15.38
CA LEU A 278 -7.02 -2.73 14.60
C LEU A 278 -5.78 -2.46 15.47
N GLU A 279 -5.85 -1.48 16.35
CA GLU A 279 -4.75 -1.11 17.24
C GLU A 279 -4.35 -2.26 18.18
N ARG A 280 -5.34 -2.92 18.79
CA ARG A 280 -5.13 -4.09 19.66
C ARG A 280 -4.50 -5.23 18.88
N ASP A 281 -4.99 -5.47 17.66
CA ASP A 281 -4.56 -6.61 16.85
C ASP A 281 -3.15 -6.39 16.28
N VAL A 282 -2.79 -5.16 15.90
CA VAL A 282 -1.42 -4.76 15.56
C VAL A 282 -0.47 -4.96 16.76
N ARG A 283 -0.86 -4.52 17.97
CA ARG A 283 -0.06 -4.75 19.18
C ARG A 283 0.12 -6.22 19.51
N LYS A 284 -0.94 -7.01 19.37
CA LYS A 284 -0.87 -8.46 19.55
C LYS A 284 0.13 -9.07 18.56
N LYS A 285 0.13 -8.63 17.31
CA LYS A 285 1.04 -9.15 16.27
C LYS A 285 2.51 -8.81 16.55
N LEU A 286 2.78 -7.59 17.02
CA LEU A 286 4.13 -7.20 17.47
C LEU A 286 4.66 -8.11 18.59
N LEU A 287 3.79 -8.44 19.56
CA LEU A 287 4.12 -9.34 20.67
C LEU A 287 4.36 -10.78 20.18
N GLU A 288 3.55 -11.29 19.25
CA GLU A 288 3.73 -12.61 18.63
C GLU A 288 5.09 -12.72 17.93
N LEU A 289 5.50 -11.67 17.23
CA LEU A 289 6.81 -11.59 16.56
C LEU A 289 7.97 -11.26 17.51
N LYS A 290 7.70 -11.03 18.80
CA LYS A 290 8.68 -10.72 19.84
C LYS A 290 9.58 -9.53 19.51
N LEU A 291 9.04 -8.54 18.79
CA LEU A 291 9.78 -7.35 18.40
C LEU A 291 9.89 -6.37 19.57
N LYS A 292 11.12 -5.99 19.92
CA LYS A 292 11.43 -5.01 20.98
C LYS A 292 12.20 -3.84 20.42
N ASP A 293 11.92 -2.64 20.91
CA ASP A 293 12.63 -1.44 20.46
C ASP A 293 14.15 -1.59 20.58
N GLY A 294 14.87 -1.14 19.55
CA GLY A 294 16.32 -1.30 19.41
C GLY A 294 16.79 -2.72 19.09
N GLN A 295 15.88 -3.69 18.93
CA GLN A 295 16.26 -5.07 18.63
C GLN A 295 16.86 -5.19 17.23
N LYS A 296 17.97 -5.93 17.18
CA LYS A 296 18.58 -6.42 15.95
C LYS A 296 17.89 -7.69 15.49
N ILE A 297 17.39 -7.66 14.26
CA ILE A 297 16.67 -8.76 13.61
C ILE A 297 17.55 -9.24 12.46
N GLN A 298 17.65 -10.55 12.25
CA GLN A 298 18.36 -11.08 11.10
C GLN A 298 17.63 -10.70 9.80
N LEU A 299 18.39 -10.42 8.75
CA LEU A 299 17.83 -10.07 7.44
C LEU A 299 16.83 -11.13 6.92
N SER A 300 17.15 -12.41 7.13
CA SER A 300 16.32 -13.55 6.76
C SER A 300 14.97 -13.61 7.50
N ALA A 301 14.86 -13.00 8.68
CA ALA A 301 13.61 -12.92 9.42
C ALA A 301 12.69 -11.79 8.91
N GLY A 302 13.19 -10.88 8.07
CA GLY A 302 12.42 -9.77 7.52
C GLY A 302 11.23 -10.22 6.67
N THR A 303 11.40 -11.27 5.86
CA THR A 303 10.32 -11.84 5.03
C THR A 303 9.17 -12.36 5.89
N GLY A 304 9.48 -13.01 7.02
CA GLY A 304 8.47 -13.47 7.97
C GLY A 304 7.66 -12.33 8.60
N VAL A 305 8.23 -11.13 8.71
CA VAL A 305 7.47 -9.93 9.14
C VAL A 305 6.52 -9.47 8.04
N CYS A 306 6.91 -9.50 6.76
CA CYS A 306 6.01 -9.21 5.64
C CYS A 306 4.82 -10.18 5.60
N GLU A 307 5.10 -11.49 5.68
CA GLU A 307 4.09 -12.56 5.64
C GLU A 307 3.14 -12.54 6.85
N SER A 308 3.56 -11.89 7.95
CA SER A 308 2.71 -11.74 9.13
C SER A 308 1.53 -10.77 8.93
N GLY A 309 1.54 -9.99 7.85
CA GLY A 309 0.57 -8.92 7.60
C GLY A 309 0.84 -7.62 8.36
N LEU A 310 1.91 -7.57 9.15
CA LEU A 310 2.26 -6.40 9.96
C LEU A 310 3.02 -5.32 9.19
N VAL A 311 3.47 -5.60 7.95
CA VAL A 311 4.10 -4.58 7.11
C VAL A 311 3.02 -3.81 6.38
N ALA A 312 2.82 -2.55 6.75
CA ALA A 312 1.87 -1.67 6.07
C ALA A 312 2.48 -1.04 4.81
N GLN A 313 3.78 -0.76 4.85
CA GLN A 313 4.49 -0.10 3.74
C GLN A 313 5.93 -0.59 3.62
N LEU A 314 6.46 -0.66 2.41
CA LEU A 314 7.88 -0.82 2.11
C LEU A 314 8.56 0.55 2.05
N ILE A 315 9.78 0.66 2.58
CA ILE A 315 10.61 1.85 2.48
C ILE A 315 11.54 1.67 1.28
N LEU A 316 11.31 2.42 0.21
CA LEU A 316 12.12 2.38 -1.00
C LEU A 316 13.13 3.53 -0.99
N SER A 317 14.42 3.19 -1.07
CA SER A 317 15.52 4.15 -1.11
C SER A 317 16.23 4.09 -2.45
N PRO A 318 16.58 5.24 -3.05
CA PRO A 318 17.23 5.27 -4.34
C PRO A 318 18.67 4.77 -4.23
N PHE A 319 19.13 3.99 -5.21
CA PHE A 319 20.55 3.61 -5.28
C PHE A 319 21.46 4.81 -5.42
N ALA A 320 21.00 5.86 -6.11
CA ALA A 320 21.73 7.12 -6.29
C ALA A 320 22.12 7.86 -5.00
N ARG A 321 21.60 7.45 -3.83
CA ARG A 321 21.98 8.00 -2.52
C ARG A 321 23.02 7.15 -1.78
N LEU A 322 23.40 6.00 -2.31
CA LEU A 322 24.46 5.19 -1.73
C LEU A 322 25.83 5.84 -2.03
N PRO A 323 26.71 5.98 -1.02
CA PRO A 323 28.04 6.54 -1.23
C PRO A 323 28.82 5.83 -2.33
N GLU A 324 28.85 4.49 -2.32
CA GLU A 324 29.53 3.69 -3.33
C GLU A 324 28.91 3.88 -4.73
N TYR A 325 27.59 4.01 -4.84
CA TYR A 325 26.96 4.29 -6.12
C TYR A 325 27.41 5.64 -6.67
N VAL A 326 27.38 6.69 -5.86
CA VAL A 326 27.80 8.04 -6.27
C VAL A 326 29.26 8.04 -6.67
N GLU A 327 30.12 7.40 -5.88
CA GLU A 327 31.55 7.28 -6.14
C GLU A 327 31.80 6.64 -7.52
N TYR A 328 31.28 5.44 -7.77
CA TYR A 328 31.58 4.70 -9.00
C TYR A 328 30.80 5.19 -10.23
N ALA A 329 29.57 5.69 -10.06
CA ALA A 329 28.80 6.26 -11.17
C ALA A 329 29.35 7.61 -11.66
N SER A 330 30.12 8.32 -10.82
CA SER A 330 30.68 9.63 -11.16
C SER A 330 32.12 9.58 -11.64
N MET A 331 32.82 8.43 -11.57
CA MET A 331 34.21 8.31 -12.00
C MET A 331 34.36 8.41 -13.53
N PRO A 332 34.93 9.50 -14.07
CA PRO A 332 35.35 9.56 -15.47
C PRO A 332 36.79 9.03 -15.54
N ASN A 333 37.03 7.97 -16.31
CA ASN A 333 38.36 7.51 -16.75
C ASN A 333 39.50 7.59 -15.72
N ARG A 334 39.72 6.52 -14.93
CA ARG A 334 41.09 6.20 -14.51
C ARG A 334 41.68 5.19 -15.49
N SER A 335 42.22 5.73 -16.58
CA SER A 335 43.17 5.00 -17.42
C SER A 335 44.40 4.68 -16.55
N TYR A 336 44.60 3.39 -16.27
CA TYR A 336 45.92 2.87 -15.89
C TYR A 336 46.71 2.55 -17.15
#